data_AF-G0U717-F1
#
_entry.id   AF-G0U717-F1
#
_cell.length_a   1.000
_cell.length_b   1.000
_cell.length_c   1.000
_cell.angle_alpha   90.00
_cell.angle_beta   90.00
_cell.angle_gamma   90.00
#
_symmetry.space_group_name_H-M   'P 1'
#
loop_
_entity.id
_entity.type
_entity.pdbx_description
1 polymer ?
#
loop_
_entity_poly.entity_id
_entity_poly.type
_entity_poly.pdbx_seq_one_letter_code
_entity_poly.pdbx_strand_id
1 'polypeptide(L)'
;MRRAPTISCGWWHNAVRHVSTTRALFGLEQLQDVPTSTSRRPKGLHRGPGKRQTSEREATVYKFIRRWEMQMRDAWDALEPFKGLPKPKRLPGNEAAEVVWPYAMLLERVVKVHPFTKSIYVYYPQRQNTPRGKLAAASARAFAREYLIPITFHNSQVYVETEMLLEYGETPWVVVHSLDSEQQPSFLPVNPTEGTPVHVAVANLLGSVVEACETLGATVSNPKNVMRMLNERPLQNQYVRVDYQWFGDTPDERVSHLVRWDFDPTQVEPILFRRTRHVLDWLNYDGNLPTHKAVHVNVAREKARQKSPRTVSGPKTFYNSAGSRANARASRFGGQSAVGK
;
A
#
# COMPACT_ATOMS: atom_id res chain seq x y z
N MET A 1 6.33 -13.03 56.46
CA MET A 1 5.14 -12.98 57.36
C MET A 1 4.26 -11.83 56.89
N ARG A 2 2.98 -11.92 56.52
CA ARG A 2 1.96 -12.97 56.49
C ARG A 2 1.00 -12.63 55.32
N ARG A 3 0.67 -13.66 54.55
CA ARG A 3 -0.65 -14.06 53.99
C ARG A 3 -1.39 -13.16 52.99
N ALA A 4 -1.54 -13.71 51.78
CA ALA A 4 -2.70 -13.58 50.90
C ALA A 4 -4.00 -14.12 51.56
N PRO A 5 -5.16 -13.87 50.93
CA PRO A 5 -5.89 -14.99 50.37
C PRO A 5 -6.35 -14.80 48.92
N THR A 6 -6.26 -15.91 48.22
CA THR A 6 -6.91 -16.33 46.97
C THR A 6 -8.44 -16.35 47.05
N ILE A 7 -9.10 -16.19 45.90
CA ILE A 7 -10.34 -16.84 45.40
C ILE A 7 -10.67 -16.12 44.06
N SER A 8 -11.22 -16.70 42.99
CA SER A 8 -11.09 -17.98 42.30
C SER A 8 -11.88 -17.80 40.97
N CYS A 9 -11.55 -18.65 39.99
CA CYS A 9 -12.41 -19.17 38.91
C CYS A 9 -13.20 -18.24 37.96
N GLY A 10 -12.84 -18.41 36.68
CA GLY A 10 -13.81 -18.65 35.59
C GLY A 10 -14.04 -17.46 34.68
N TRP A 11 -14.07 -17.57 33.35
CA TRP A 11 -14.23 -18.71 32.45
C TRP A 11 -13.52 -18.37 31.13
N TRP A 12 -12.93 -19.39 30.52
CA TRP A 12 -12.60 -19.40 29.10
C TRP A 12 -13.90 -19.47 28.30
N HIS A 13 -14.21 -18.45 27.50
CA HIS A 13 -15.20 -18.56 26.44
C HIS A 13 -14.62 -18.07 25.11
N ASN A 14 -14.24 -19.08 24.32
CA ASN A 14 -14.28 -19.16 22.87
C ASN A 14 -15.11 -18.05 22.20
N ALA A 15 -14.43 -17.07 21.61
CA ALA A 15 -15.02 -16.22 20.57
C ALA A 15 -15.00 -16.99 19.25
N VAL A 16 -15.84 -18.02 19.14
CA VAL A 16 -16.26 -18.56 17.84
C VAL A 16 -17.16 -17.49 17.23
N ARG A 17 -16.60 -16.67 16.33
CA ARG A 17 -17.39 -15.86 15.42
C ARG A 17 -18.19 -16.81 14.55
N HIS A 18 -19.46 -17.00 14.91
CA HIS A 18 -20.45 -17.57 14.01
C HIS A 18 -20.50 -16.70 12.75
N VAL A 19 -19.89 -17.19 11.68
CA VAL A 19 -20.23 -16.79 10.31
C VAL A 19 -21.64 -17.31 10.08
N SER A 20 -22.65 -16.48 10.35
CA SER A 20 -24.01 -16.76 9.90
C SER A 20 -24.03 -16.58 8.39
N THR A 21 -23.83 -17.68 7.67
CA THR A 21 -24.22 -17.82 6.27
C THR A 21 -25.72 -17.54 6.18
N THR A 22 -26.08 -16.34 5.72
CA THR A 22 -27.46 -16.01 5.38
C THR A 22 -27.86 -16.86 4.17
N ARG A 23 -28.69 -17.85 4.46
CA ARG A 23 -29.34 -18.72 3.48
C ARG A 23 -30.16 -17.85 2.53
N ALA A 24 -29.94 -17.97 1.23
CA ALA A 24 -30.78 -17.33 0.20
C ALA A 24 -32.18 -17.97 0.21
N LEU A 25 -33.08 -17.44 1.02
CA LEU A 25 -34.51 -17.75 0.97
C LEU A 25 -35.17 -16.85 -0.07
N PHE A 26 -35.32 -17.38 -1.28
CA PHE A 26 -36.28 -16.88 -2.24
C PHE A 26 -37.69 -17.15 -1.70
N GLY A 27 -38.35 -16.14 -1.14
CA GLY A 27 -39.74 -16.25 -0.72
C GLY A 27 -40.27 -14.98 -0.07
N LEU A 28 -40.98 -14.16 -0.84
CA LEU A 28 -42.04 -13.22 -0.41
C LEU A 28 -41.87 -12.48 0.94
N GLU A 29 -40.65 -12.04 1.28
CA GLU A 29 -40.49 -11.07 2.35
C GLU A 29 -40.88 -9.69 1.82
N GLN A 30 -41.95 -9.16 2.41
CA GLN A 30 -42.40 -7.79 2.26
C GLN A 30 -41.20 -6.87 2.52
N LEU A 31 -40.67 -6.22 1.47
CA LEU A 31 -39.56 -5.27 1.53
C LEU A 31 -39.85 -4.20 2.61
N GLN A 32 -39.33 -4.40 3.81
CA GLN A 32 -39.51 -3.48 4.95
C GLN A 32 -38.72 -2.18 4.77
N ASP A 33 -37.76 -2.14 3.83
CA ASP A 33 -36.82 -1.03 3.70
C ASP A 33 -37.12 -0.04 2.56
N VAL A 34 -38.28 -0.10 1.90
CA VAL A 34 -38.59 0.93 0.89
C VAL A 34 -38.98 2.24 1.61
N PRO A 35 -38.21 3.33 1.50
CA PRO A 35 -38.61 4.61 2.09
C PRO A 35 -39.92 5.07 1.43
N THR A 36 -40.89 5.43 2.27
CA THR A 36 -42.20 5.89 1.80
C THR A 36 -42.07 7.28 1.17
N SER A 37 -42.35 7.39 -0.14
CA SER A 37 -42.28 8.65 -0.88
C SER A 37 -43.18 9.73 -0.27
N THR A 38 -42.62 10.92 -0.01
CA THR A 38 -43.31 12.09 0.56
C THR A 38 -43.61 13.20 -0.47
N SER A 39 -43.21 13.06 -1.73
CA SER A 39 -43.18 14.17 -2.69
C SER A 39 -44.48 14.45 -3.47
N ARG A 40 -45.54 13.65 -3.29
CA ARG A 40 -46.86 13.93 -3.89
C ARG A 40 -47.90 14.28 -2.84
N ARG A 41 -48.53 15.46 -2.99
CA ARG A 41 -49.75 15.83 -2.26
C ARG A 41 -50.85 14.79 -2.58
N PRO A 42 -51.50 14.19 -1.57
CA PRO A 42 -52.51 13.15 -1.80
C PRO A 42 -53.76 13.77 -2.43
N LYS A 43 -54.20 13.23 -3.57
CA LYS A 43 -55.58 13.37 -4.04
C LYS A 43 -56.34 12.12 -3.59
N GLY A 44 -57.14 12.23 -2.55
CA GLY A 44 -58.03 11.15 -2.10
C GLY A 44 -58.00 10.85 -0.60
N LEU A 45 -59.13 10.32 -0.11
CA LEU A 45 -59.48 10.12 1.30
C LEU A 45 -58.38 9.39 2.11
N HIS A 46 -57.90 10.07 3.15
CA HIS A 46 -56.96 9.56 4.14
C HIS A 46 -57.51 8.31 4.83
N ARG A 47 -56.79 7.19 4.76
CA ARG A 47 -56.90 6.07 5.72
C ARG A 47 -55.68 6.06 6.61
N GLY A 48 -55.75 6.79 7.72
CA GLY A 48 -54.90 6.64 8.92
C GLY A 48 -53.38 6.78 8.76
N PRO A 49 -52.63 6.80 9.86
CA PRO A 49 -51.18 6.70 9.86
C PRO A 49 -50.80 5.22 9.71
N GLY A 50 -51.01 4.68 8.52
CA GLY A 50 -50.77 3.27 8.24
C GLY A 50 -50.19 3.12 6.83
N LYS A 51 -48.92 2.70 6.77
CA LYS A 51 -48.25 2.07 5.62
C LYS A 51 -48.79 2.50 4.25
N ARG A 52 -48.24 3.57 3.67
CA ARG A 52 -48.40 3.86 2.23
C ARG A 52 -47.92 2.63 1.46
N GLN A 53 -48.82 1.93 0.78
CA GLN A 53 -48.44 0.80 -0.07
C GLN A 53 -47.61 1.36 -1.22
N THR A 54 -46.34 0.96 -1.29
CA THR A 54 -45.46 1.29 -2.43
C THR A 54 -46.06 0.71 -3.69
N SER A 55 -46.18 1.50 -4.74
CA SER A 55 -46.63 0.99 -6.03
C SER A 55 -45.64 -0.06 -6.56
N GLU A 56 -46.11 -1.04 -7.35
CA GLU A 56 -45.24 -2.06 -7.95
C GLU A 56 -44.08 -1.43 -8.76
N ARG A 57 -44.34 -0.27 -9.37
CA ARG A 57 -43.34 0.51 -10.10
C ARG A 57 -42.27 1.13 -9.19
N GLU A 58 -42.64 1.63 -8.01
CA GLU A 58 -41.67 2.14 -7.03
C GLU A 58 -40.87 1.00 -6.39
N ALA A 59 -41.50 -0.14 -6.12
CA ALA A 59 -40.83 -1.31 -5.56
C ALA A 59 -39.80 -1.92 -6.55
N THR A 60 -40.10 -1.92 -7.85
CA THR A 60 -39.15 -2.38 -8.90
C THR A 60 -37.97 -1.43 -9.05
N VAL A 61 -38.18 -0.11 -9.03
CA VAL A 61 -37.11 0.89 -9.02
C VAL A 61 -36.23 0.75 -7.78
N TYR A 62 -36.82 0.57 -6.60
CA TYR A 62 -36.07 0.36 -5.36
C TYR A 62 -35.23 -0.93 -5.40
N LYS A 63 -35.82 -2.05 -5.85
CA LYS A 63 -35.09 -3.31 -6.04
C LYS A 63 -33.94 -3.15 -7.04
N PHE A 64 -34.15 -2.40 -8.12
CA PHE A 64 -33.10 -2.10 -9.09
C PHE A 64 -31.96 -1.29 -8.46
N ILE A 65 -32.27 -0.22 -7.72
CA ILE A 65 -31.27 0.60 -7.02
C ILE A 65 -30.49 -0.25 -6.01
N ARG A 66 -31.17 -1.07 -5.20
CA ARG A 66 -30.48 -1.96 -4.24
C ARG A 66 -29.65 -3.04 -4.90
N ARG A 67 -30.09 -3.59 -6.05
CA ARG A 67 -29.27 -4.50 -6.86
C ARG A 67 -28.03 -3.80 -7.41
N TRP A 68 -28.17 -2.58 -7.92
CA TRP A 68 -27.04 -1.77 -8.38
C TRP A 68 -26.09 -1.43 -7.25
N GLU A 69 -26.60 -1.04 -6.09
CA GLU A 69 -25.80 -0.75 -4.91
C GLU A 69 -25.04 -1.99 -4.45
N MET A 70 -25.70 -3.16 -4.41
CA MET A 70 -25.06 -4.44 -4.07
C MET A 70 -23.98 -4.81 -5.09
N GLN A 71 -24.28 -4.76 -6.39
CA GLN A 71 -23.30 -5.04 -7.45
C GLN A 71 -22.12 -4.06 -7.41
N MET A 72 -22.37 -2.80 -7.10
CA MET A 72 -21.30 -1.81 -6.94
C MET A 72 -20.48 -2.08 -5.69
N ARG A 73 -21.09 -2.39 -4.54
CA ARG A 73 -20.36 -2.77 -3.33
C ARG A 73 -19.50 -4.01 -3.57
N ASP A 74 -20.02 -5.06 -4.19
CA ASP A 74 -19.24 -6.26 -4.50
C ASP A 74 -18.07 -5.96 -5.45
N ALA A 75 -18.29 -5.09 -6.45
CA ALA A 75 -17.25 -4.68 -7.39
C ALA A 75 -16.21 -3.74 -6.76
N TRP A 76 -16.63 -2.88 -5.83
CA TRP A 76 -15.76 -2.00 -5.08
C TRP A 76 -14.98 -2.79 -4.02
N ASP A 77 -15.61 -3.56 -3.14
CA ASP A 77 -14.93 -4.32 -2.08
C ASP A 77 -13.80 -5.21 -2.63
N ALA A 78 -13.99 -5.82 -3.81
CA ALA A 78 -12.97 -6.66 -4.42
C ALA A 78 -11.83 -5.90 -5.12
N LEU A 79 -12.06 -4.67 -5.61
CA LEU A 79 -11.12 -3.94 -6.47
C LEU A 79 -10.88 -2.49 -6.05
N GLU A 80 -11.38 -2.07 -4.89
CA GLU A 80 -11.38 -0.68 -4.45
C GLU A 80 -9.98 -0.11 -4.26
N PRO A 81 -9.07 -0.85 -3.61
CA PRO A 81 -7.66 -0.46 -3.54
C PRO A 81 -6.97 -0.40 -4.91
N PHE A 82 -7.56 -0.99 -5.95
CA PHE A 82 -6.96 -1.22 -7.26
C PHE A 82 -7.71 -0.52 -8.43
N LYS A 83 -8.63 0.41 -8.14
CA LYS A 83 -9.52 1.06 -9.14
C LYS A 83 -8.79 1.79 -10.29
N GLY A 84 -7.52 2.15 -10.10
CA GLY A 84 -6.69 2.82 -11.11
C GLY A 84 -5.86 1.89 -11.99
N LEU A 85 -5.82 0.60 -11.69
CA LEU A 85 -4.98 -0.36 -12.42
C LEU A 85 -5.70 -0.93 -13.66
N PRO A 86 -5.01 -1.12 -14.79
CA PRO A 86 -5.57 -1.85 -15.92
C PRO A 86 -5.94 -3.28 -15.49
N LYS A 87 -7.07 -3.78 -16.02
CA LYS A 87 -7.51 -5.15 -15.73
C LYS A 87 -6.59 -6.15 -16.45
N PRO A 88 -6.11 -7.21 -15.77
CA PRO A 88 -5.35 -8.26 -16.42
C PRO A 88 -6.22 -9.02 -17.44
N LYS A 89 -5.57 -9.72 -18.37
CA LYS A 89 -6.26 -10.60 -19.32
C LYS A 89 -6.96 -11.74 -18.57
N ARG A 90 -8.22 -12.00 -18.93
CA ARG A 90 -9.05 -13.07 -18.38
C ARG A 90 -8.88 -14.35 -19.21
N LEU A 91 -7.77 -15.03 -19.01
CA LEU A 91 -7.49 -16.33 -19.64
C LEU A 91 -7.53 -17.46 -18.60
N PRO A 92 -7.95 -18.67 -18.99
CA PRO A 92 -7.72 -19.85 -18.15
C PRO A 92 -6.21 -20.01 -17.96
N GLY A 93 -5.72 -20.07 -16.72
CA GLY A 93 -4.29 -20.14 -16.41
C GLY A 93 -3.65 -18.83 -15.98
N ASN A 94 -4.29 -17.67 -16.23
CA ASN A 94 -3.81 -16.36 -15.79
C ASN A 94 -4.35 -15.94 -14.41
N GLU A 95 -4.72 -16.90 -13.56
CA GLU A 95 -5.24 -16.63 -12.22
C GLU A 95 -4.26 -15.84 -11.34
N ALA A 96 -2.95 -16.03 -11.55
CA ALA A 96 -1.92 -15.34 -10.80
C ALA A 96 -1.98 -13.82 -10.98
N ALA A 97 -2.45 -13.32 -12.14
CA ALA A 97 -2.59 -11.89 -12.38
C ALA A 97 -3.85 -11.29 -11.72
N GLU A 98 -4.85 -12.10 -11.39
CA GLU A 98 -6.08 -11.64 -10.73
C GLU A 98 -5.98 -11.63 -9.20
N VAL A 99 -5.10 -12.48 -8.64
CA VAL A 99 -4.84 -12.55 -7.20
C VAL A 99 -4.13 -11.29 -6.71
N VAL A 100 -4.41 -10.89 -5.47
CA VAL A 100 -3.68 -9.84 -4.76
C VAL A 100 -2.40 -10.43 -4.19
N TRP A 101 -1.26 -9.89 -4.59
CA TRP A 101 0.07 -10.37 -4.19
C TRP A 101 0.58 -9.66 -2.95
N PRO A 102 0.88 -10.40 -1.86
CA PRO A 102 1.56 -9.81 -0.71
C PRO A 102 2.94 -9.32 -1.10
N TYR A 103 3.27 -8.08 -0.74
CA TYR A 103 4.58 -7.52 -1.06
C TYR A 103 5.73 -8.33 -0.44
N ALA A 104 5.53 -8.96 0.73
CA ALA A 104 6.49 -9.89 1.32
C ALA A 104 6.88 -11.06 0.38
N MET A 105 5.90 -11.68 -0.30
CA MET A 105 6.18 -12.77 -1.25
C MET A 105 6.94 -12.27 -2.49
N LEU A 106 6.66 -11.04 -2.93
CA LEU A 106 7.39 -10.42 -4.02
C LEU A 106 8.84 -10.12 -3.61
N LEU A 107 9.08 -9.71 -2.36
CA LEU A 107 10.43 -9.50 -1.83
C LEU A 107 11.20 -10.81 -1.59
N GLU A 108 10.54 -11.91 -1.24
CA GLU A 108 11.18 -13.23 -1.13
C GLU A 108 11.63 -13.77 -2.51
N ARG A 109 10.89 -13.43 -3.57
CA ARG A 109 11.09 -13.97 -4.92
C ARG A 109 11.60 -12.91 -5.89
N VAL A 110 12.82 -12.43 -5.66
CA VAL A 110 13.44 -11.46 -6.57
C VAL A 110 14.09 -12.19 -7.74
N VAL A 111 13.49 -12.07 -8.93
CA VAL A 111 14.05 -12.61 -10.18
C VAL A 111 14.39 -11.46 -11.11
N LYS A 112 15.61 -11.46 -11.65
CA LYS A 112 16.06 -10.53 -12.69
C LYS A 112 16.32 -11.29 -13.97
N VAL A 113 15.76 -10.79 -15.07
CA VAL A 113 15.99 -11.34 -16.42
C VAL A 113 16.65 -10.28 -17.28
N HIS A 114 17.21 -10.69 -18.42
CA HIS A 114 17.92 -9.77 -19.31
C HIS A 114 17.00 -8.61 -19.75
N PRO A 115 17.48 -7.35 -19.75
CA PRO A 115 16.65 -6.17 -20.04
C PRO A 115 16.03 -6.17 -21.45
N PHE A 116 16.66 -6.88 -22.40
CA PHE A 116 16.15 -7.02 -23.77
C PHE A 116 15.04 -8.06 -23.93
N THR A 117 14.73 -8.84 -22.89
CA THR A 117 13.56 -9.72 -22.90
C THR A 117 12.28 -8.89 -22.93
N LYS A 118 11.38 -9.23 -23.84
CA LYS A 118 10.12 -8.51 -24.08
C LYS A 118 8.94 -9.14 -23.36
N SER A 119 8.77 -10.44 -23.56
CA SER A 119 7.61 -11.18 -23.07
C SER A 119 7.98 -12.62 -22.73
N ILE A 120 7.32 -13.19 -21.72
CA ILE A 120 7.43 -14.60 -21.35
C ILE A 120 6.02 -15.18 -21.26
N TYR A 121 5.73 -16.18 -22.09
CA TYR A 121 4.46 -16.88 -22.11
C TYR A 121 4.65 -18.31 -21.62
N VAL A 122 3.78 -18.79 -20.74
CA VAL A 122 3.79 -20.20 -20.29
C VAL A 122 2.49 -20.86 -20.72
N TYR A 123 2.62 -21.89 -21.56
CA TYR A 123 1.50 -22.67 -22.06
C TYR A 123 1.53 -24.06 -21.44
N TYR A 124 0.41 -24.49 -20.88
CA TYR A 124 0.27 -25.85 -20.35
C TYR A 124 -1.11 -26.45 -20.65
N PRO A 125 -1.18 -27.76 -20.92
CA PRO A 125 -2.46 -28.42 -21.20
C PRO A 125 -3.31 -28.57 -19.93
N GLN A 126 -4.63 -28.63 -20.10
CA GLN A 126 -5.56 -28.89 -19.00
C GLN A 126 -5.48 -30.36 -18.56
N ARG A 127 -5.35 -31.29 -19.52
CA ARG A 127 -5.35 -32.73 -19.26
C ARG A 127 -4.12 -33.41 -19.81
N GLN A 128 -3.65 -34.42 -19.09
CA GLN A 128 -2.47 -35.23 -19.41
C GLN A 128 -2.84 -36.70 -19.20
N ASN A 129 -2.39 -37.57 -20.08
CA ASN A 129 -2.60 -39.01 -19.98
C ASN A 129 -1.44 -39.71 -19.28
N THR A 130 -0.22 -39.18 -19.40
CA THR A 130 0.95 -39.80 -18.78
C THR A 130 1.28 -39.20 -17.40
N PRO A 131 1.82 -40.00 -16.46
CA PRO A 131 2.31 -39.49 -15.19
C PRO A 131 3.39 -38.41 -15.36
N ARG A 132 4.26 -38.58 -16.35
CA ARG A 132 5.32 -37.62 -16.68
C ARG A 132 4.77 -36.30 -17.20
N GLY A 133 3.82 -36.33 -18.13
CA GLY A 133 3.18 -35.11 -18.62
C GLY A 133 2.40 -34.41 -17.53
N LYS A 134 1.74 -35.17 -16.64
CA LYS A 134 1.08 -34.60 -15.45
C LYS A 134 2.08 -33.89 -14.52
N LEU A 135 3.27 -34.46 -14.30
CA LEU A 135 4.36 -33.81 -13.54
C LEU A 135 4.86 -32.55 -14.25
N ALA A 136 5.03 -32.59 -15.57
CA ALA A 136 5.44 -31.44 -16.39
C ALA A 136 4.42 -30.30 -16.31
N ALA A 137 3.14 -30.58 -16.53
CA ALA A 137 2.06 -29.60 -16.43
C ALA A 137 1.90 -29.03 -15.02
N ALA A 138 2.06 -29.86 -13.97
CA ALA A 138 2.07 -29.41 -12.59
C ALA A 138 3.25 -28.47 -12.31
N SER A 139 4.44 -28.78 -12.83
CA SER A 139 5.64 -27.95 -12.68
C SER A 139 5.50 -26.63 -13.43
N ALA A 140 4.99 -26.65 -14.66
CA ALA A 140 4.71 -25.43 -15.44
C ALA A 140 3.69 -24.53 -14.74
N ARG A 141 2.61 -25.11 -14.20
CA ARG A 141 1.59 -24.38 -13.43
C ARG A 141 2.15 -23.81 -12.13
N ALA A 142 2.97 -24.57 -11.41
CA ALA A 142 3.61 -24.09 -10.19
C ALA A 142 4.59 -22.94 -10.49
N PHE A 143 5.44 -23.09 -11.51
CA PHE A 143 6.33 -22.03 -11.99
C PHE A 143 5.56 -20.76 -12.37
N ALA A 144 4.49 -20.92 -13.15
CA ALA A 144 3.60 -19.84 -13.55
C ALA A 144 3.04 -19.05 -12.35
N ARG A 145 2.55 -19.78 -11.34
CA ARG A 145 1.96 -19.20 -10.13
C ARG A 145 2.99 -18.64 -9.16
N GLU A 146 4.21 -19.16 -9.15
CA GLU A 146 5.23 -18.78 -8.17
C GLU A 146 6.14 -17.65 -8.66
N TYR A 147 6.54 -17.65 -9.93
CA TYR A 147 7.64 -16.83 -10.43
C TYR A 147 7.28 -15.82 -11.53
N LEU A 148 6.20 -15.99 -12.29
CA LEU A 148 5.90 -15.04 -13.37
C LEU A 148 5.53 -13.64 -12.87
N ILE A 149 4.66 -13.55 -11.87
CA ILE A 149 4.29 -12.25 -11.30
C ILE A 149 5.52 -11.57 -10.66
N PRO A 150 6.36 -12.26 -9.87
CA PRO A 150 7.61 -11.67 -9.43
C PRO A 150 8.55 -11.25 -10.57
N ILE A 151 8.64 -12.00 -11.67
CA ILE A 151 9.45 -11.61 -12.84
C ILE A 151 8.97 -10.26 -13.40
N THR A 152 7.68 -10.09 -13.71
CA THR A 152 7.19 -8.79 -14.24
C THR A 152 7.23 -7.68 -13.18
N PHE A 153 7.03 -8.01 -11.90
CA PHE A 153 7.10 -7.04 -10.82
C PHE A 153 8.50 -6.43 -10.70
N HIS A 154 9.55 -7.28 -10.72
CA HIS A 154 10.95 -6.87 -10.61
C HIS A 154 11.60 -6.44 -11.93
N ASN A 155 10.96 -6.71 -13.05
CA ASN A 155 11.38 -6.33 -14.40
C ASN A 155 10.19 -5.67 -15.09
N SER A 156 10.00 -4.37 -14.83
CA SER A 156 8.80 -3.64 -15.25
C SER A 156 8.61 -3.57 -16.77
N GLN A 157 9.64 -3.85 -17.55
CA GLN A 157 9.59 -3.93 -19.00
C GLN A 157 9.04 -5.26 -19.52
N VAL A 158 9.08 -6.35 -18.73
CA VAL A 158 8.75 -7.70 -19.22
C VAL A 158 7.27 -7.97 -19.01
N TYR A 159 6.58 -8.34 -20.09
CA TYR A 159 5.21 -8.82 -20.02
C TYR A 159 5.17 -10.32 -19.76
N VAL A 160 4.35 -10.77 -18.83
CA VAL A 160 4.19 -12.20 -18.52
C VAL A 160 2.75 -12.62 -18.67
N GLU A 161 2.55 -13.82 -19.21
CA GLU A 161 1.20 -14.36 -19.42
C GLU A 161 1.22 -15.88 -19.34
N THR A 162 0.14 -16.44 -18.83
CA THR A 162 -0.07 -17.88 -18.72
C THR A 162 -1.39 -18.26 -19.34
N GLU A 163 -1.36 -19.36 -20.07
CA GLU A 163 -2.56 -19.91 -20.70
C GLU A 163 -2.62 -21.42 -20.52
N MET A 164 -3.77 -21.88 -20.05
CA MET A 164 -4.13 -23.28 -19.93
C MET A 164 -4.93 -23.68 -21.17
N LEU A 165 -4.33 -24.52 -22.01
CA LEU A 165 -4.94 -25.01 -23.23
C LEU A 165 -5.92 -26.14 -22.92
N LEU A 166 -7.14 -26.06 -23.45
CA LEU A 166 -8.21 -27.06 -23.22
C LEU A 166 -8.04 -28.31 -24.09
N GLU A 167 -6.83 -28.87 -24.08
CA GLU A 167 -6.44 -30.02 -24.87
C GLU A 167 -5.75 -31.10 -24.02
N TYR A 168 -5.58 -32.28 -24.62
CA TYR A 168 -4.68 -33.30 -24.11
C TYR A 168 -3.28 -33.02 -24.66
N GLY A 169 -2.35 -32.70 -23.77
CA GLY A 169 -0.95 -32.50 -24.13
C GLY A 169 -0.04 -33.06 -23.04
N GLU A 170 1.16 -33.48 -23.41
CA GLU A 170 2.13 -34.05 -22.46
C GLU A 170 3.31 -33.11 -22.19
N THR A 171 3.53 -32.13 -23.07
CA THR A 171 4.71 -31.26 -23.04
C THR A 171 4.26 -29.80 -22.96
N PRO A 172 4.25 -29.18 -21.76
CA PRO A 172 4.11 -27.74 -21.64
C PRO A 172 5.33 -27.04 -22.21
N TRP A 173 5.21 -25.76 -22.57
CA TRP A 173 6.36 -24.97 -23.03
C TRP A 173 6.28 -23.52 -22.57
N VAL A 174 7.45 -22.89 -22.56
CA VAL A 174 7.63 -21.46 -22.32
C VAL A 174 8.11 -20.81 -23.61
N VAL A 175 7.53 -19.67 -23.97
CA VAL A 175 7.95 -18.85 -25.11
C VAL A 175 8.55 -17.56 -24.60
N VAL A 176 9.79 -17.29 -24.98
CA VAL A 176 10.52 -16.06 -24.61
C VAL A 176 10.72 -15.21 -25.85
N HIS A 177 10.20 -14.00 -25.83
CA HIS A 177 10.40 -13.00 -26.89
C HIS A 177 11.43 -11.97 -26.45
N SER A 178 12.23 -11.45 -27.38
CA SER A 178 13.07 -10.27 -27.17
C SER A 178 12.39 -9.01 -27.72
N LEU A 179 12.99 -7.87 -27.42
CA LEU A 179 12.61 -6.57 -27.96
C LEU A 179 13.03 -6.42 -29.43
N ASP A 180 14.00 -7.20 -29.89
CA ASP A 180 14.39 -7.25 -31.29
C ASP A 180 13.29 -7.95 -32.11
N SER A 181 12.63 -7.22 -33.00
CA SER A 181 11.52 -7.75 -33.80
C SER A 181 11.94 -8.77 -34.85
N GLU A 182 13.21 -8.76 -35.24
CA GLU A 182 13.75 -9.68 -36.25
C GLU A 182 14.19 -11.01 -35.63
N GLN A 183 14.40 -11.03 -34.31
CA GLN A 183 14.84 -12.20 -33.59
C GLN A 183 13.67 -13.16 -33.34
N GLN A 184 13.86 -14.43 -33.71
CA GLN A 184 12.87 -15.47 -33.44
C GLN A 184 12.73 -15.72 -31.93
N PRO A 185 11.51 -15.99 -31.43
CA PRO A 185 11.32 -16.34 -30.03
C PRO A 185 11.97 -17.67 -29.70
N SER A 186 12.45 -17.79 -28.46
CA SER A 186 12.98 -19.03 -27.92
C SER A 186 11.86 -19.88 -27.32
N PHE A 187 11.87 -21.18 -27.63
CA PHE A 187 10.90 -22.16 -27.13
C PHE A 187 11.58 -23.13 -26.17
N LEU A 188 11.06 -23.21 -24.94
CA LEU A 188 11.60 -24.08 -23.90
C LEU A 188 10.56 -25.11 -23.48
N PRO A 189 10.73 -26.39 -23.83
CA PRO A 189 9.83 -27.44 -23.36
C PRO A 189 10.06 -27.72 -21.87
N VAL A 190 8.98 -27.94 -21.12
CA VAL A 190 9.03 -28.29 -19.71
C VAL A 190 9.15 -29.80 -19.57
N ASN A 191 10.39 -30.28 -19.39
CA ASN A 191 10.72 -31.70 -19.32
C ASN A 191 11.38 -32.06 -17.98
N PRO A 192 10.63 -32.16 -16.87
CA PRO A 192 11.19 -32.55 -15.59
C PRO A 192 11.68 -33.99 -15.63
N THR A 193 12.80 -34.25 -14.97
CA THR A 193 13.33 -35.60 -14.75
C THR A 193 12.41 -36.39 -13.83
N GLU A 194 12.15 -37.66 -14.17
CA GLU A 194 11.28 -38.52 -13.37
C GLU A 194 11.82 -38.68 -11.94
N GLY A 195 10.90 -38.66 -10.96
CA GLY A 195 11.25 -38.74 -9.54
C GLY A 195 11.70 -37.42 -8.90
N THR A 196 11.89 -36.34 -9.67
CA THR A 196 12.16 -35.02 -9.06
C THR A 196 10.92 -34.42 -8.41
N PRO A 197 11.04 -33.84 -7.20
CA PRO A 197 9.93 -33.15 -6.58
C PRO A 197 9.62 -31.85 -7.32
N VAL A 198 8.34 -31.44 -7.33
CA VAL A 198 7.85 -30.28 -8.09
C VAL A 198 8.64 -29.00 -7.80
N HIS A 199 9.00 -28.73 -6.54
CA HIS A 199 9.75 -27.52 -6.18
C HIS A 199 11.14 -27.47 -6.82
N VAL A 200 11.85 -28.61 -6.94
CA VAL A 200 13.14 -28.69 -7.64
C VAL A 200 12.92 -28.53 -9.15
N ALA A 201 11.90 -29.17 -9.71
CA ALA A 201 11.56 -29.02 -11.13
C ALA A 201 11.23 -27.57 -11.51
N VAL A 202 10.53 -26.84 -10.63
CA VAL A 202 10.22 -25.42 -10.79
C VAL A 202 11.48 -24.56 -10.74
N ALA A 203 12.38 -24.80 -9.78
CA ALA A 203 13.65 -24.08 -9.68
C ALA A 203 14.54 -24.32 -10.91
N ASN A 204 14.60 -25.56 -11.40
CA ASN A 204 15.33 -25.90 -12.63
C ASN A 204 14.71 -25.19 -13.85
N LEU A 205 13.38 -25.19 -13.98
CA LEU A 205 12.69 -24.48 -15.05
C LEU A 205 12.96 -22.97 -15.00
N LEU A 206 12.95 -22.36 -13.80
CA LEU A 206 13.33 -20.96 -13.61
C LEU A 206 14.76 -20.70 -14.12
N GLY A 207 15.71 -21.56 -13.75
CA GLY A 207 17.08 -21.48 -14.23
C GLY A 207 17.16 -21.49 -15.77
N SER A 208 16.49 -22.44 -16.41
CA SER A 208 16.43 -22.54 -17.88
C SER A 208 15.76 -21.33 -18.53
N VAL A 209 14.70 -20.77 -17.94
CA VAL A 209 14.04 -19.57 -18.47
C VAL A 209 14.95 -18.35 -18.36
N VAL A 210 15.65 -18.17 -17.24
CA VAL A 210 16.61 -17.07 -17.07
C VAL A 210 17.77 -17.17 -18.05
N GLU A 211 18.35 -18.37 -18.21
CA GLU A 211 19.41 -18.64 -19.19
C GLU A 211 18.94 -18.38 -20.63
N ALA A 212 17.72 -18.80 -20.96
CA ALA A 212 17.13 -18.50 -22.27
C ALA A 212 16.91 -16.99 -22.49
N CYS A 213 16.53 -16.25 -21.46
CA CYS A 213 16.40 -14.79 -21.53
C CYS A 213 17.77 -14.12 -21.75
N GLU A 214 18.81 -14.60 -21.07
CA GLU A 214 20.19 -14.10 -21.21
C GLU A 214 20.76 -14.39 -22.59
N THR A 215 20.67 -15.62 -23.07
CA THR A 215 21.15 -16.02 -24.39
C THR A 215 20.42 -15.28 -25.52
N LEU A 216 19.10 -15.12 -25.40
CA LEU A 216 18.31 -14.34 -26.37
C LEU A 216 18.71 -12.86 -26.33
N GLY A 217 18.92 -12.31 -25.13
CA GLY A 217 19.39 -10.93 -24.95
C GLY A 217 20.79 -10.66 -25.51
N ALA A 218 21.71 -11.61 -25.35
CA ALA A 218 23.08 -11.52 -25.83
C ALA A 218 23.20 -11.64 -27.36
N THR A 219 22.23 -12.30 -28.01
CA THR A 219 22.20 -12.53 -29.46
C THR A 219 21.42 -11.47 -30.23
N VAL A 220 21.00 -10.39 -29.57
CA VAL A 220 20.35 -9.24 -30.21
C VAL A 220 21.27 -8.60 -31.26
N SER A 221 20.73 -8.37 -32.45
CA SER A 221 21.49 -7.85 -33.60
C SER A 221 22.01 -6.43 -33.39
N ASN A 222 21.14 -5.53 -32.90
CA ASN A 222 21.43 -4.11 -32.69
C ASN A 222 21.11 -3.65 -31.26
N PRO A 223 22.03 -3.84 -30.31
CA PRO A 223 21.78 -3.54 -28.90
C PRO A 223 21.50 -2.05 -28.64
N LYS A 224 22.06 -1.13 -29.44
CA LYS A 224 21.79 0.32 -29.29
C LYS A 224 20.36 0.66 -29.64
N ASN A 225 19.83 0.10 -30.73
CA ASN A 225 18.45 0.33 -31.11
C ASN A 225 17.48 -0.31 -30.10
N VAL A 226 17.77 -1.54 -29.69
CA VAL A 226 16.95 -2.24 -28.68
C VAL A 226 16.96 -1.52 -27.34
N MET A 227 18.08 -0.92 -26.92
CA MET A 227 18.11 -0.08 -25.72
C MET A 227 17.22 1.18 -25.86
N ARG A 228 17.17 1.81 -27.04
CA ARG A 228 16.22 2.91 -27.29
C ARG A 228 14.78 2.42 -27.19
N MET A 229 14.46 1.27 -27.78
CA MET A 229 13.14 0.66 -27.68
C MET A 229 12.77 0.33 -26.23
N LEU A 230 13.73 -0.13 -25.42
CA LEU A 230 13.52 -0.38 -24.00
C LEU A 230 13.16 0.89 -23.24
N ASN A 231 13.89 1.99 -23.48
CA ASN A 231 13.64 3.28 -22.82
C ASN A 231 12.27 3.87 -23.18
N GLU A 232 11.82 3.69 -24.42
CA GLU A 232 10.51 4.17 -24.89
C GLU A 232 9.35 3.23 -24.52
N ARG A 233 9.64 2.02 -24.03
CA ARG A 233 8.61 1.03 -23.73
C ARG A 233 7.90 1.35 -22.41
N PRO A 234 6.55 1.33 -22.39
CA PRO A 234 5.82 1.54 -21.15
C PRO A 234 5.98 0.35 -20.19
N LEU A 235 5.68 0.61 -18.91
CA LEU A 235 5.66 -0.41 -17.87
C LEU A 235 4.58 -1.46 -18.15
N GLN A 236 4.94 -2.74 -18.09
CA GLN A 236 4.07 -3.88 -18.35
C GLN A 236 3.39 -4.41 -17.08
N ASN A 237 3.96 -4.14 -15.91
CA ASN A 237 3.50 -4.64 -14.62
C ASN A 237 2.34 -3.83 -14.00
N GLN A 238 1.73 -2.90 -14.74
CA GLN A 238 0.68 -2.00 -14.23
C GLN A 238 -0.59 -2.73 -13.76
N TYR A 239 -0.86 -3.94 -14.27
CA TYR A 239 -2.03 -4.72 -13.87
C TYR A 239 -1.85 -5.49 -12.55
N VAL A 240 -0.62 -5.56 -12.02
CA VAL A 240 -0.31 -6.35 -10.83
C VAL A 240 -0.92 -5.70 -9.60
N ARG A 241 -1.73 -6.46 -8.88
CA ARG A 241 -2.36 -6.03 -7.63
C ARG A 241 -1.45 -6.37 -6.48
N VAL A 242 -0.82 -5.36 -5.90
CA VAL A 242 0.13 -5.53 -4.79
C VAL A 242 -0.49 -5.06 -3.49
N ASP A 243 -0.43 -5.89 -2.46
CA ASP A 243 -0.74 -5.52 -1.09
C ASP A 243 0.54 -5.10 -0.36
N TYR A 244 0.68 -3.80 -0.11
CA TYR A 244 1.82 -3.19 0.56
C TYR A 244 1.77 -3.26 2.11
N GLN A 245 0.97 -4.15 2.69
CA GLN A 245 0.98 -4.60 4.09
C GLN A 245 1.47 -3.56 5.14
N TRP A 246 2.75 -3.61 5.54
CA TRP A 246 3.37 -2.69 6.51
C TRP A 246 4.60 -1.97 5.96
N PHE A 247 4.89 -2.12 4.66
CA PHE A 247 6.12 -1.59 4.07
C PHE A 247 6.00 -0.10 3.70
N GLY A 248 4.78 0.38 3.48
CA GLY A 248 4.50 1.76 3.03
C GLY A 248 3.82 1.78 1.67
N ASP A 249 2.84 2.66 1.54
CA ASP A 249 2.01 2.80 0.34
C ASP A 249 2.78 3.54 -0.76
N THR A 250 3.57 4.53 -0.36
CA THR A 250 4.41 5.30 -1.29
C THR A 250 5.82 4.68 -1.41
N PRO A 251 6.50 4.84 -2.57
CA PRO A 251 7.90 4.46 -2.69
C PRO A 251 8.78 5.07 -1.59
N ASP A 252 8.53 6.34 -1.25
CA ASP A 252 9.27 7.12 -0.25
C ASP A 252 9.17 6.50 1.15
N GLU A 253 7.99 6.01 1.55
CA GLU A 253 7.82 5.28 2.80
C GLU A 253 8.58 3.95 2.80
N ARG A 254 8.51 3.20 1.68
CA ARG A 254 9.19 1.90 1.55
C ARG A 254 10.70 2.01 1.66
N VAL A 255 11.29 3.08 1.13
CA VAL A 255 12.73 3.33 1.21
C VAL A 255 13.10 4.39 2.25
N SER A 256 12.21 4.69 3.20
CA SER A 256 12.46 5.69 4.26
C SER A 256 13.68 5.37 5.14
N HIS A 257 14.09 4.09 5.17
CA HIS A 257 15.28 3.61 5.85
C HIS A 257 16.58 3.78 5.04
N LEU A 258 16.50 4.31 3.82
CA LEU A 258 17.63 4.55 2.91
C LEU A 258 17.70 6.04 2.53
N VAL A 259 18.91 6.51 2.24
CA VAL A 259 19.11 7.86 1.69
C VAL A 259 18.91 7.83 0.18
N ARG A 260 18.06 8.72 -0.33
CA ARG A 260 17.78 8.87 -1.77
C ARG A 260 18.56 10.04 -2.35
N TRP A 261 19.60 9.72 -3.12
CA TRP A 261 20.42 10.71 -3.81
C TRP A 261 19.91 11.02 -5.22
N ASP A 262 19.09 10.14 -5.77
CA ASP A 262 18.48 10.18 -7.09
C ASP A 262 17.22 11.07 -7.12
N PHE A 263 17.38 12.36 -6.84
CA PHE A 263 16.27 13.32 -6.90
C PHE A 263 16.46 14.33 -8.05
N ASP A 264 15.35 14.68 -8.69
CA ASP A 264 15.28 15.76 -9.66
C ASP A 264 15.01 17.09 -8.93
N PRO A 265 15.91 18.10 -9.00
CA PRO A 265 15.70 19.39 -8.35
C PRO A 265 14.38 20.07 -8.75
N THR A 266 13.90 19.85 -9.98
CA THR A 266 12.65 20.44 -10.46
C THR A 266 11.41 19.85 -9.79
N GLN A 267 11.49 18.60 -9.32
CA GLN A 267 10.43 17.93 -8.58
C GLN A 267 10.50 18.20 -7.07
N VAL A 268 11.70 18.44 -6.54
CA VAL A 268 11.91 18.72 -5.11
C VAL A 268 11.54 20.15 -4.74
N GLU A 269 11.69 21.11 -5.66
CA GLU A 269 11.35 22.52 -5.41
C GLU A 269 9.83 22.68 -5.13
N PRO A 270 9.41 23.13 -3.93
CA PRO A 270 7.99 23.21 -3.62
C PRO A 270 7.29 24.30 -4.43
N ILE A 271 6.24 23.91 -5.15
CA ILE A 271 5.44 24.80 -6.00
C ILE A 271 4.24 25.32 -5.18
N LEU A 272 4.54 26.23 -4.25
CA LEU A 272 3.55 26.84 -3.34
C LEU A 272 3.85 28.32 -3.13
N PHE A 273 2.81 29.14 -3.02
CA PHE A 273 2.97 30.53 -2.58
C PHE A 273 3.57 30.57 -1.17
N ARG A 274 4.57 31.42 -0.93
CA ARG A 274 5.32 31.50 0.34
C ARG A 274 5.93 30.16 0.79
N ARG A 275 6.38 29.31 -0.14
CA ARG A 275 7.05 28.02 0.13
C ARG A 275 8.06 28.05 1.27
N THR A 276 8.91 29.09 1.37
CA THR A 276 9.92 29.19 2.43
C THR A 276 9.30 29.21 3.83
N ARG A 277 8.17 29.91 4.01
CA ARG A 277 7.44 29.91 5.29
C ARG A 277 6.97 28.50 5.64
N HIS A 278 6.35 27.80 4.70
CA HIS A 278 5.85 26.44 4.92
C HIS A 278 6.98 25.45 5.24
N VAL A 279 8.11 25.55 4.54
CA VAL A 279 9.28 24.70 4.79
C VAL A 279 9.88 24.96 6.18
N LEU A 280 10.00 26.22 6.61
CA LEU A 280 10.44 26.56 7.97
C LEU A 280 9.47 26.00 9.03
N ASP A 281 8.16 26.12 8.79
CA ASP A 281 7.12 25.59 9.66
C ASP A 281 7.19 24.04 9.76
N TRP A 282 7.41 23.33 8.65
CA TRP A 282 7.53 21.86 8.62
C TRP A 282 8.81 21.34 9.29
N LEU A 283 9.93 22.02 9.07
CA LEU A 283 11.22 21.67 9.68
C LEU A 283 11.33 22.13 11.13
N ASN A 284 10.38 22.96 11.60
CA ASN A 284 10.46 23.66 12.88
C ASN A 284 11.81 24.35 13.07
N TYR A 285 12.23 25.08 12.02
CA TYR A 285 13.50 25.81 11.98
C TYR A 285 13.24 27.32 11.91
N ASP A 286 13.92 28.09 12.74
CA ASP A 286 13.65 29.53 12.89
C ASP A 286 14.06 30.35 11.67
N GLY A 287 14.96 29.85 10.82
CA GLY A 287 15.44 30.59 9.65
C GLY A 287 16.16 31.89 9.99
N ASN A 288 16.69 32.01 11.21
CA ASN A 288 17.26 33.24 11.77
C ASN A 288 16.28 34.44 11.79
N LEU A 289 14.98 34.16 11.88
CA LEU A 289 13.95 35.20 12.01
C LEU A 289 13.80 35.64 13.48
N PRO A 290 13.48 36.93 13.75
CA PRO A 290 13.24 37.40 15.10
C PRO A 290 11.96 36.82 15.71
N THR A 291 11.96 36.60 17.02
CA THR A 291 10.80 36.09 17.75
C THR A 291 9.63 37.09 17.74
N HIS A 292 8.40 36.57 17.63
CA HIS A 292 7.20 37.41 17.63
C HIS A 292 6.99 38.11 18.98
N LYS A 293 6.50 39.36 18.99
CA LYS A 293 6.27 40.14 20.22
C LYS A 293 5.37 39.44 21.24
N ALA A 294 4.38 38.69 20.78
CA ALA A 294 3.50 37.91 21.65
C ALA A 294 4.25 36.86 22.48
N VAL A 295 5.35 36.30 21.95
CA VAL A 295 6.22 35.37 22.69
C VAL A 295 6.80 36.10 23.91
N HIS A 296 7.36 37.29 23.73
CA HIS A 296 7.91 38.09 24.84
C HIS A 296 6.86 38.45 25.88
N VAL A 297 5.63 38.81 25.46
CA VAL A 297 4.52 39.09 26.37
C VAL A 297 4.14 37.85 27.18
N ASN A 298 4.03 36.69 26.54
CA ASN A 298 3.73 35.44 27.21
C ASN A 298 4.85 35.04 28.18
N VAL A 299 6.12 35.15 27.78
CA VAL A 299 7.27 34.88 28.65
C VAL A 299 7.24 35.79 29.89
N ALA A 300 6.97 37.08 29.73
CA ALA A 300 6.84 38.00 30.87
C ALA A 300 5.68 37.61 31.81
N ARG A 301 4.54 37.20 31.24
CA ARG A 301 3.38 36.72 32.01
C ARG A 301 3.68 35.42 32.77
N GLU A 302 4.33 34.45 32.14
CA GLU A 302 4.71 33.19 32.81
C GLU A 302 5.77 33.44 33.89
N LYS A 303 6.73 34.34 33.65
CA LYS A 303 7.68 34.80 34.67
C LYS A 303 6.98 35.43 35.88
N ALA A 304 5.89 36.17 35.67
CA ALA A 304 5.10 36.75 36.75
C ALA A 304 4.31 35.67 37.53
N ARG A 305 3.74 34.67 36.86
CA ARG A 305 3.05 33.53 37.49
C ARG A 305 4.00 32.69 38.35
N GLN A 306 5.21 32.46 37.84
CA GLN A 306 6.26 31.69 38.52
C GLN A 306 7.05 32.53 39.54
N LYS A 307 6.60 33.73 39.91
CA LYS A 307 7.30 34.61 40.86
C LYS A 307 7.13 34.20 42.33
N SER A 308 6.39 33.14 42.62
CA SER A 308 6.15 32.65 43.98
C SER A 308 7.39 32.15 44.77
N PRO A 309 8.40 31.47 44.19
CA PRO A 309 9.54 31.00 44.94
C PRO A 309 10.45 32.17 45.30
N ARG A 310 10.91 32.19 46.56
CA ARG A 310 11.90 33.16 47.05
C ARG A 310 13.30 32.60 46.86
N THR A 311 14.17 33.38 46.23
CA THR A 311 15.60 33.05 46.04
C THR A 311 16.51 33.75 47.04
N VAL A 312 15.97 34.09 48.22
CA VAL A 312 16.70 34.81 49.28
C VAL A 312 17.59 33.83 50.05
N SER A 313 18.88 34.14 50.19
CA SER A 313 19.83 33.34 50.97
C SER A 313 20.46 34.17 52.10
N GLY A 314 20.55 33.62 53.31
CA GLY A 314 20.93 34.31 54.55
C GLY A 314 22.09 35.30 54.43
N PRO A 315 23.35 34.86 54.23
CA PRO A 315 24.49 35.79 54.16
C PRO A 315 24.43 36.79 52.99
N LYS A 316 23.78 36.45 51.88
CA LYS A 316 23.63 37.37 50.73
C LYS A 316 22.64 38.51 50.99
N THR A 317 21.78 38.41 52.02
CA THR A 317 20.83 39.48 52.34
C THR A 317 21.52 40.79 52.73
N PHE A 318 22.70 40.71 53.37
CA PHE A 318 23.53 41.89 53.69
C PHE A 318 23.90 42.67 52.42
N TYR A 319 24.40 41.99 51.39
CA TYR A 319 24.73 42.62 50.09
C TYR A 319 23.48 43.02 49.30
N ASN A 320 22.43 42.20 49.30
CA ASN A 320 21.17 42.51 48.61
C ASN A 320 20.48 43.76 49.20
N SER A 321 20.73 44.08 50.47
CA SER A 321 20.22 45.29 51.12
C SER A 321 20.81 46.59 50.57
N ALA A 322 21.97 46.55 49.88
CA ALA A 322 22.60 47.73 49.29
C ALA A 322 21.74 48.44 48.23
N GLY A 323 20.76 47.74 47.63
CA GLY A 323 19.75 48.35 46.76
C GLY A 323 18.78 49.29 47.50
N SER A 324 18.56 49.05 48.80
CA SER A 324 17.78 49.90 49.71
C SER A 324 18.73 50.90 50.38
N ARG A 325 18.98 52.02 49.69
CA ARG A 325 19.96 53.06 50.09
C ARG A 325 19.49 53.90 51.29
N ALA A 326 19.50 53.31 52.48
CA ALA A 326 18.99 53.94 53.70
C ALA A 326 19.96 54.94 54.38
N ASN A 327 21.26 54.89 54.07
CA ASN A 327 22.25 55.79 54.67
C ASN A 327 22.16 57.18 54.02
N ALA A 328 22.10 58.24 54.82
CA ALA A 328 22.05 59.63 54.33
C ALA A 328 23.26 60.05 53.48
N ARG A 329 24.37 59.32 53.57
CA ARG A 329 25.56 59.50 52.71
C ARG A 329 25.40 58.89 51.31
N ALA A 330 24.31 58.15 51.07
CA ALA A 330 23.99 57.60 49.76
C ALA A 330 23.57 58.71 48.80
N SER A 331 24.20 58.77 47.64
CA SER A 331 23.80 59.69 46.58
C SER A 331 23.26 58.91 45.38
N ARG A 332 22.24 59.47 44.69
CA ARG A 332 21.69 58.84 43.48
C ARG A 332 22.71 58.85 42.34
N PHE A 333 23.35 60.01 42.12
CA PHE A 333 24.23 60.27 40.99
C PHE A 333 25.72 60.07 41.31
N GLY A 334 26.15 60.34 42.56
CA GLY A 334 27.54 60.13 43.00
C GLY A 334 27.82 58.71 43.54
N GLY A 335 26.84 57.81 43.49
CA GLY A 335 26.99 56.42 43.94
C GLY A 335 27.00 56.23 45.47
N GLN A 336 27.62 55.13 45.91
CA GLN A 336 27.68 54.70 47.32
C GLN A 336 29.09 54.87 47.95
N SER A 337 29.99 55.63 47.32
CA SER A 337 31.39 55.77 47.74
C SER A 337 31.56 56.38 49.14
N ALA A 338 30.71 57.33 49.53
CA ALA A 338 30.74 57.98 50.85
C ALA A 338 30.03 57.17 51.97
N VAL A 339 29.51 55.98 51.66
CA VAL A 339 28.69 55.16 52.58
C VAL A 339 29.53 54.15 53.37
N GLY A 340 30.64 53.67 52.79
CA GLY A 340 31.60 52.77 53.45
C GLY A 340 32.41 53.52 54.51
N LYS A 341 32.60 52.91 55.68
CA LYS A 341 33.42 53.44 56.77
C LYS A 341 34.75 52.73 56.84
#